data_AF-A0A7Y2I4P4-F1
#
_entry.id   AF-A0A7Y2I4P4-F1
#
_cell.length_a   1.000
_cell.length_b   1.000
_cell.length_c   1.000
_cell.angle_alpha   90.00
_cell.angle_beta   90.00
_cell.angle_gamma   90.00
#
_symmetry.space_group_name_H-M   'P 1'
#
loop_
_entity.id
_entity.type
_entity.pdbx_description
1 polymer ?
#
loop_
_entity_poly.entity_id
_entity_poly.type
_entity_poly.pdbx_seq_one_letter_code
_entity_poly.pdbx_strand_id
1 'polypeptide(L)'
;MGDTVVPGISLEHELLRLVEQGIVISADVLFYAESTCGLRSNEIESALRDPQLEECDQLLALILTPDMQMRTSLEPLLPASPACSSGELETLMHSLNRKIKAFHLLIPGVTRFSLPVEKDDIDYFVGKFYFDRALDTKLVETLERFFPSETVIACRLVLRCRGYMYTEKEKDFLCRFIEKSRAHVNQIIDLFTLMVTLLAQMQEHETIDDYLLGRRRHLIKKLKEIKEFEQKREQYSMEYLMMQRYPIPHESEEQVIAQLHMVTTITDLILGLPPDPSFQAELRNLGTYGRRTDISDIIRMLS
;
A
#
# COMPACT_ATOMS: atom_id res chain seq x y z
N MET A 1 -2.03 40.91 1.33
CA MET A 1 -0.57 40.77 1.16
C MET A 1 -0.23 39.39 1.71
N GLY A 2 -0.35 38.38 0.85
CA GLY A 2 -0.03 37.00 1.22
C GLY A 2 1.39 36.75 0.77
N ASP A 3 2.27 36.40 1.69
CA ASP A 3 3.60 35.91 1.37
C ASP A 3 3.44 34.67 0.49
N THR A 4 3.77 34.80 -0.78
CA THR A 4 4.01 33.67 -1.67
C THR A 4 5.29 33.00 -1.17
N VAL A 5 5.15 32.13 -0.16
CA VAL A 5 6.20 31.22 0.26
C VAL A 5 6.60 30.42 -0.98
N VAL A 6 7.82 30.62 -1.45
CA VAL A 6 8.37 29.83 -2.56
C VAL A 6 8.37 28.38 -2.10
N PRO A 7 7.57 27.48 -2.71
CA PRO A 7 7.35 26.13 -2.21
C PRO A 7 8.66 25.36 -1.97
N GLY A 8 9.66 25.60 -2.83
CA GLY A 8 10.98 24.97 -2.75
C GLY A 8 11.77 25.27 -1.47
N ILE A 9 11.66 26.49 -0.90
CA ILE A 9 12.40 26.84 0.33
C ILE A 9 11.79 26.14 1.55
N SER A 10 10.45 26.03 1.57
CA SER A 10 9.75 25.32 2.64
C SER A 10 10.02 23.82 2.59
N LEU A 11 10.05 23.23 1.39
CA LEU A 11 10.33 21.81 1.21
C LEU A 11 11.78 21.46 1.56
N GLU A 12 12.75 22.27 1.16
CA GLU A 12 14.15 22.06 1.52
C GLU A 12 14.33 22.07 3.04
N HIS A 13 13.75 23.07 3.72
CA HIS A 13 13.84 23.18 5.17
C HIS A 13 13.25 21.97 5.88
N GLU A 14 12.07 21.51 5.42
CA GLU A 14 11.40 20.35 6.01
C GLU A 14 12.16 19.04 5.75
N LEU A 15 12.75 18.86 4.56
CA LEU A 15 13.60 17.71 4.27
C LEU A 15 14.86 17.69 5.14
N LEU A 16 15.51 18.83 5.34
CA LEU A 16 16.66 18.94 6.25
C LEU A 16 16.25 18.58 7.68
N ARG A 17 15.09 19.09 8.14
CA ARG A 17 14.53 18.77 9.45
C ARG A 17 14.29 17.26 9.62
N LEU A 18 13.73 16.59 8.61
CA LEU A 18 13.50 15.14 8.64
C LEU A 18 14.80 14.35 8.68
N VAL A 19 15.80 14.78 7.91
CA VAL A 19 17.13 14.15 7.90
C VAL A 19 17.85 14.31 9.23
N GLU A 20 17.74 15.49 9.87
CA GLU A 20 18.30 15.76 11.19
C GLU A 20 17.66 14.91 12.30
N GLN A 21 16.37 14.58 12.17
CA GLN A 21 15.68 13.66 13.08
C GLN A 21 16.21 12.22 13.00
N GLY A 22 16.82 11.88 11.88
CA GLY A 22 17.34 10.55 11.59
C GLY A 22 16.28 9.62 10.98
N ILE A 23 16.77 8.64 10.24
CA ILE A 23 15.98 7.61 9.58
C ILE A 23 15.93 6.39 10.50
N VAL A 24 14.72 6.00 10.90
CA VAL A 24 14.52 4.79 11.71
C VAL A 24 14.50 3.59 10.78
N ILE A 25 15.37 2.61 11.03
CA ILE A 25 15.37 1.35 10.30
C ILE A 25 14.18 0.53 10.78
N SER A 26 13.23 0.26 9.88
CA SER A 26 11.99 -0.45 10.21
C SER A 26 12.24 -1.92 10.51
N ALA A 27 11.27 -2.55 11.19
CA ALA A 27 11.33 -3.98 11.50
C ALA A 27 11.43 -4.85 10.23
N ASP A 28 10.77 -4.46 9.15
CA ASP A 28 10.81 -5.18 7.87
C ASP A 28 12.21 -5.12 7.23
N VAL A 29 12.88 -3.98 7.34
CA VAL A 29 14.25 -3.82 6.83
C VAL A 29 15.24 -4.61 7.70
N LEU A 30 15.05 -4.63 9.02
CA LEU A 30 15.85 -5.46 9.91
C LEU A 30 15.63 -6.96 9.63
N PHE A 31 14.39 -7.36 9.39
CA PHE A 31 14.04 -8.73 9.01
C PHE A 31 14.70 -9.12 7.69
N TYR A 32 14.65 -8.23 6.69
CA TYR A 32 15.34 -8.44 5.41
C TYR A 32 16.85 -8.59 5.59
N ALA A 33 17.48 -7.72 6.39
CA ALA A 33 18.91 -7.78 6.68
C ALA A 33 19.29 -9.13 7.32
N GLU A 34 18.46 -9.64 8.25
CA GLU A 34 18.68 -10.93 8.89
C GLU A 34 18.43 -12.11 7.94
N SER A 35 17.28 -12.13 7.25
CA SER A 35 16.85 -13.28 6.45
C SER A 35 17.62 -13.43 5.15
N THR A 36 17.99 -12.32 4.52
CA THR A 36 18.58 -12.28 3.18
C THR A 36 20.07 -12.02 3.22
N CYS A 37 20.50 -11.06 4.06
CA CYS A 37 21.92 -10.71 4.15
C CYS A 37 22.65 -11.47 5.27
N GLY A 38 21.93 -12.22 6.12
CA GLY A 38 22.51 -12.92 7.27
C GLY A 38 23.05 -11.99 8.37
N LEU A 39 22.63 -10.72 8.37
CA LEU A 39 23.15 -9.68 9.25
C LEU A 39 22.35 -9.55 10.53
N ARG A 40 23.02 -9.44 11.66
CA ARG A 40 22.41 -9.01 12.92
C ARG A 40 22.36 -7.48 12.99
N SER A 41 21.47 -6.95 13.83
CA SER A 41 21.28 -5.49 13.93
C SER A 41 22.55 -4.71 14.29
N ASN A 42 23.48 -5.30 15.04
CA ASN A 42 24.76 -4.69 15.40
C ASN A 42 25.82 -4.76 14.29
N GLU A 43 25.58 -5.54 13.23
CA GLU A 43 26.50 -5.73 12.09
C GLU A 43 26.15 -4.80 10.92
N ILE A 44 24.95 -4.23 10.92
CA ILE A 44 24.42 -3.36 9.85
C ILE A 44 25.35 -2.18 9.54
N GLU A 45 25.89 -1.50 10.54
CA GLU A 45 26.80 -0.37 10.30
C GLU A 45 28.05 -0.79 9.53
N SER A 46 28.67 -1.90 9.92
CA SER A 46 29.88 -2.41 9.27
C SER A 46 29.56 -2.90 7.86
N ALA A 47 28.42 -3.58 7.70
CA ALA A 47 27.94 -4.10 6.43
C ALA A 47 27.68 -3.00 5.40
N LEU A 48 27.02 -1.91 5.79
CA LEU A 48 26.77 -0.76 4.90
C LEU A 48 28.04 0.01 4.51
N ARG A 49 29.17 -0.22 5.20
CA ARG A 49 30.48 0.33 4.85
C ARG A 49 31.36 -0.65 4.10
N ASP A 50 30.89 -1.89 3.91
CA ASP A 50 31.63 -2.92 3.20
C ASP A 50 31.25 -2.91 1.71
N PRO A 51 32.16 -2.51 0.80
CA PRO A 51 31.90 -2.52 -0.63
C PRO A 51 31.81 -3.93 -1.22
N GLN A 52 32.10 -4.99 -0.46
CA GLN A 52 32.04 -6.38 -0.92
C GLN A 52 30.70 -7.06 -0.67
N LEU A 53 29.78 -6.43 0.07
CA LEU A 53 28.45 -6.99 0.31
C LEU A 53 27.59 -6.82 -0.95
N GLU A 54 27.26 -7.92 -1.62
CA GLU A 54 26.50 -7.92 -2.88
C GLU A 54 25.11 -7.28 -2.72
N GLU A 55 24.47 -7.46 -1.56
CA GLU A 55 23.14 -6.94 -1.26
C GLU A 55 23.13 -5.51 -0.69
N CYS A 56 24.29 -4.87 -0.55
CA CYS A 56 24.42 -3.56 0.12
C CYS A 56 23.52 -2.49 -0.52
N ASP A 57 23.52 -2.40 -1.85
CA ASP A 57 22.70 -1.44 -2.59
C ASP A 57 21.19 -1.65 -2.34
N GLN A 58 20.76 -2.91 -2.23
CA GLN A 58 19.36 -3.24 -1.98
C GLN A 58 18.97 -2.89 -0.54
N LEU A 59 19.83 -3.22 0.43
CA LEU A 59 19.61 -2.87 1.83
C LEU A 59 19.59 -1.34 2.00
N LEU A 60 20.50 -0.62 1.35
CA LEU A 60 20.56 0.83 1.38
C LEU A 60 19.30 1.44 0.75
N ALA A 61 18.86 0.96 -0.40
CA ALA A 61 17.62 1.38 -1.05
C ALA A 61 16.39 1.20 -0.14
N LEU A 62 16.32 0.11 0.63
CA LEU A 62 15.26 -0.12 1.61
C LEU A 62 15.32 0.88 2.77
N ILE A 63 16.51 1.14 3.31
CA ILE A 63 16.72 2.11 4.39
C ILE A 63 16.39 3.54 3.94
N LEU A 64 16.84 3.92 2.74
CA LEU A 64 16.65 5.28 2.19
C LEU A 64 15.28 5.50 1.57
N THR A 65 14.39 4.50 1.58
CA THR A 65 13.00 4.73 1.19
C THR A 65 12.28 5.44 2.35
N PRO A 66 11.77 6.68 2.15
CA PRO A 66 11.09 7.41 3.21
C PRO A 66 9.86 6.64 3.70
N ASP A 67 9.73 6.53 5.02
CA ASP A 67 8.61 5.88 5.65
C ASP A 67 7.30 6.70 5.51
N MET A 68 6.20 6.11 5.96
CA MET A 68 4.89 6.76 5.90
C MET A 68 4.82 8.02 6.78
N GLN A 69 5.58 8.10 7.87
CA GLN A 69 5.57 9.25 8.76
C GLN A 69 6.21 10.47 8.09
N MET A 70 7.41 10.31 7.51
CA MET A 70 8.11 11.35 6.75
C MET A 70 7.28 11.86 5.58
N ARG A 71 6.61 10.96 4.87
CA ARG A 71 5.71 11.32 3.77
C ARG A 71 4.50 12.11 4.26
N THR A 72 3.90 11.66 5.37
CA THR A 72 2.72 12.31 5.97
C THR A 72 3.04 13.72 6.47
N SER A 73 4.23 13.96 7.01
CA SER A 73 4.62 15.31 7.43
C SER A 73 4.82 16.28 6.26
N LEU A 74 5.26 15.78 5.11
CA LEU A 74 5.50 16.59 3.92
C LEU A 74 4.25 16.84 3.08
N GLU A 75 3.32 15.89 3.00
CA GLU A 75 2.15 15.98 2.10
C GLU A 75 1.31 17.27 2.26
N PRO A 76 1.10 17.85 3.46
CA PRO A 76 0.39 19.13 3.61
C PRO A 76 1.06 20.30 2.89
N LEU A 77 2.37 20.24 2.67
CA LEU A 77 3.13 21.27 1.96
C LEU A 77 3.06 21.10 0.44
N LEU A 78 2.58 19.94 -0.04
CA LEU A 78 2.50 19.65 -1.46
C LEU A 78 1.16 20.13 -2.03
N PRO A 79 1.15 20.77 -3.21
CA PRO A 79 -0.08 21.02 -3.93
C PRO A 79 -0.59 19.74 -4.64
N ALA A 80 -1.80 19.83 -5.19
CA ALA A 80 -2.32 18.81 -6.10
C ALA A 80 -1.55 18.82 -7.44
N SER A 81 -1.11 19.97 -7.93
CA SER A 81 -0.16 20.05 -9.04
C SER A 81 1.20 19.45 -8.65
N PRO A 82 2.11 19.19 -9.62
CA PRO A 82 3.50 18.91 -9.29
C PRO A 82 4.04 19.99 -8.35
N ALA A 83 4.66 19.57 -7.24
CA ALA A 83 5.24 20.48 -6.26
C ALA A 83 6.54 21.09 -6.76
N CYS A 84 7.27 20.36 -7.60
CA CYS A 84 8.47 20.82 -8.28
C CYS A 84 8.41 20.45 -9.76
N SER A 85 8.77 21.38 -10.63
CA SER A 85 9.19 21.06 -11.99
C SER A 85 10.52 20.31 -11.99
N SER A 86 10.89 19.67 -13.11
CA SER A 86 12.17 18.94 -13.23
C SER A 86 13.38 19.79 -12.83
N GLY A 87 13.43 21.06 -13.29
CA GLY A 87 14.55 21.96 -12.96
C GLY A 87 14.55 22.43 -11.51
N GLU A 88 13.39 22.64 -10.90
CA GLU A 88 13.29 22.96 -9.47
C GLU A 88 13.70 21.78 -8.60
N LEU A 89 13.33 20.55 -8.99
CA LEU A 89 13.70 19.33 -8.31
C LEU A 89 15.22 19.11 -8.37
N GLU A 90 15.84 19.29 -9.54
CA GLU A 90 17.30 19.24 -9.68
C GLU A 90 18.00 20.29 -8.81
N THR A 91 17.44 21.50 -8.74
CA THR A 91 17.98 22.58 -7.89
C THR A 91 17.88 22.24 -6.41
N LEU A 92 16.74 21.69 -5.97
CA LEU A 92 16.52 21.20 -4.62
C LEU A 92 17.52 20.10 -4.26
N MET A 93 17.64 19.08 -5.11
CA MET A 93 18.57 17.96 -4.92
C MET A 93 20.02 18.47 -4.87
N HIS A 94 20.41 19.37 -5.76
CA HIS A 94 21.75 19.98 -5.74
C HIS A 94 22.02 20.73 -4.43
N SER A 95 21.04 21.49 -3.93
CA SER A 95 21.18 22.20 -2.65
C SER A 95 21.31 21.24 -1.47
N LEU A 96 20.47 20.20 -1.42
CA LEU A 96 20.51 19.16 -0.38
C LEU A 96 21.85 18.41 -0.39
N ASN A 97 22.37 18.04 -1.58
CA ASN A 97 23.68 17.42 -1.76
C ASN A 97 24.85 18.24 -1.17
N ARG A 98 24.72 19.57 -1.18
CA ARG A 98 25.73 20.45 -0.56
C ARG A 98 25.65 20.45 0.95
N LYS A 99 24.45 20.31 1.52
CA LYS A 99 24.16 20.46 2.96
C LYS A 99 24.22 19.13 3.72
N ILE A 100 23.69 18.06 3.16
CA ILE A 100 23.66 16.73 3.77
C ILE A 100 24.99 16.03 3.46
N LYS A 101 25.68 15.57 4.50
CA LYS A 101 26.93 14.81 4.39
C LYS A 101 26.80 13.38 4.89
N ALA A 102 25.79 13.11 5.70
CA ALA A 102 25.49 11.80 6.21
C ALA A 102 24.01 11.72 6.62
N PHE A 103 23.43 10.53 6.56
CA PHE A 103 22.16 10.22 7.23
C PHE A 103 22.44 9.66 8.62
N HIS A 104 21.67 10.11 9.61
CA HIS A 104 21.66 9.49 10.93
C HIS A 104 20.69 8.32 10.92
N LEU A 105 21.22 7.10 11.02
CA LEU A 105 20.40 5.89 11.04
C LEU A 105 20.16 5.46 12.48
N LEU A 106 18.91 5.16 12.80
CA LEU A 106 18.44 4.76 14.13
C LEU A 106 17.97 3.32 14.09
N ILE A 107 18.66 2.44 14.81
CA ILE A 107 18.24 1.04 15.00
C ILE A 107 17.48 0.95 16.33
N PRO A 108 16.17 0.62 16.31
CA PRO A 108 15.37 0.52 17.53
C PRO A 108 16.01 -0.38 18.59
N GLY A 109 16.29 0.18 19.77
CA GLY A 109 16.80 -0.57 20.92
C GLY A 109 18.28 -0.98 20.87
N VAL A 110 19.04 -0.60 19.83
CA VAL A 110 20.43 -1.05 19.65
C VAL A 110 21.40 0.13 19.61
N THR A 111 21.41 0.87 18.51
CA THR A 111 22.47 1.85 18.24
C THR A 111 21.98 2.93 17.29
N ARG A 112 22.75 4.03 17.24
CA ARG A 112 22.64 5.08 16.24
C ARG A 112 24.00 5.26 15.58
N PHE A 113 24.03 5.41 14.27
CA PHE A 113 25.27 5.68 13.55
C PHE A 113 25.05 6.64 12.39
N SER A 114 26.15 7.23 11.94
CA SER A 114 26.16 8.13 10.80
C SER A 114 26.63 7.36 9.57
N LEU A 115 25.79 7.32 8.55
CA LEU A 115 26.12 6.76 7.25
C LEU A 115 26.52 7.91 6.32
N PRO A 116 27.78 8.01 5.87
CA PRO A 116 28.16 8.95 4.82
C PRO A 116 27.33 8.69 3.58
N VAL A 117 26.88 9.75 2.91
CA VAL A 117 26.02 9.64 1.74
C VAL A 117 26.68 10.25 0.53
N GLU A 118 26.47 9.59 -0.59
CA GLU A 118 26.86 10.08 -1.90
C GLU A 118 25.70 10.86 -2.55
N LYS A 119 25.98 11.42 -3.72
CA LYS A 119 24.99 12.19 -4.46
C LYS A 119 23.78 11.33 -4.80
N ASP A 120 24.02 10.12 -5.25
CA ASP A 120 22.99 9.20 -5.72
C ASP A 120 22.05 8.75 -4.59
N ASP A 121 22.52 8.72 -3.33
CA ASP A 121 21.72 8.41 -2.14
C ASP A 121 20.68 9.49 -1.85
N ILE A 122 21.12 10.76 -1.91
CA ILE A 122 20.24 11.92 -1.71
C ILE A 122 19.26 12.01 -2.85
N ASP A 123 19.73 11.79 -4.08
CA ASP A 123 18.91 11.81 -5.28
C ASP A 123 17.82 10.71 -5.20
N TYR A 124 18.18 9.51 -4.74
CA TYR A 124 17.25 8.41 -4.47
C TYR A 124 16.23 8.79 -3.38
N PHE A 125 16.71 9.22 -2.20
CA PHE A 125 15.85 9.57 -1.05
C PHE A 125 14.81 10.63 -1.43
N VAL A 126 15.25 11.71 -2.06
CA VAL A 126 14.37 12.80 -2.51
C VAL A 126 13.41 12.32 -3.62
N GLY A 127 13.91 11.55 -4.59
CA GLY A 127 13.11 11.00 -5.67
C GLY A 127 11.98 10.11 -5.19
N LYS A 128 12.14 9.43 -4.04
CA LYS A 128 11.08 8.61 -3.46
C LYS A 128 9.91 9.41 -2.87
N PHE A 129 10.01 10.72 -2.67
CA PHE A 129 8.85 11.53 -2.26
C PHE A 129 7.91 11.90 -3.40
N TYR A 130 8.34 11.75 -4.66
CA TYR A 130 7.51 11.96 -5.85
C TYR A 130 6.91 13.38 -5.95
N PHE A 131 7.73 14.39 -5.69
CA PHE A 131 7.34 15.81 -5.76
C PHE A 131 6.97 16.28 -7.17
N ASP A 132 7.42 15.57 -8.20
CA ASP A 132 7.14 15.79 -9.61
C ASP A 132 5.76 15.26 -10.05
N ARG A 133 5.10 14.43 -9.22
CA ARG A 133 3.82 13.83 -9.58
C ARG A 133 2.65 14.78 -9.33
N ALA A 134 1.80 14.93 -10.34
CA ALA A 134 0.52 15.59 -10.21
C ALA A 134 -0.54 14.63 -9.66
N LEU A 135 -1.42 15.14 -8.81
CA LEU A 135 -2.68 14.53 -8.42
C LEU A 135 -3.81 15.13 -9.27
N ASP A 136 -4.84 14.33 -9.51
CA ASP A 136 -6.04 14.83 -10.17
C ASP A 136 -6.82 15.76 -9.24
N THR A 137 -7.05 17.00 -9.69
CA THR A 137 -7.68 18.05 -8.87
C THR A 137 -9.10 17.69 -8.47
N LYS A 138 -9.86 17.03 -9.36
CA LYS A 138 -11.24 16.61 -9.08
C LYS A 138 -11.28 15.56 -7.98
N LEU A 139 -10.34 14.61 -7.96
CA LEU A 139 -10.22 13.64 -6.87
C LEU A 139 -9.86 14.31 -5.55
N VAL A 140 -8.89 15.23 -5.55
CA VAL A 140 -8.46 15.95 -4.33
C VAL A 140 -9.61 16.79 -3.75
N GLU A 141 -10.29 17.57 -4.58
CA GLU A 141 -11.45 18.38 -4.16
C GLU A 141 -12.58 17.50 -3.60
N THR A 142 -12.80 16.32 -4.20
CA THR A 142 -13.83 15.38 -3.72
C THR A 142 -13.45 14.78 -2.36
N LEU A 143 -12.18 14.48 -2.13
CA LEU A 143 -11.68 14.03 -0.82
C LEU A 143 -11.88 15.13 0.24
N GLU A 144 -11.42 16.35 -0.05
CA GLU A 144 -11.52 17.51 0.85
C GLU A 144 -12.96 17.86 1.22
N ARG A 145 -13.90 17.62 0.30
CA ARG A 145 -15.34 17.86 0.55
C ARG A 145 -15.95 16.90 1.56
N PHE A 146 -15.44 15.66 1.65
CA PHE A 146 -16.14 14.59 2.36
C PHE A 146 -15.39 14.00 3.56
N PHE A 147 -14.08 14.25 3.67
CA PHE A 147 -13.24 13.66 4.70
C PHE A 147 -12.41 14.70 5.44
N PRO A 148 -12.03 14.42 6.71
CA PRO A 148 -11.16 15.32 7.47
C PRO A 148 -9.75 15.34 6.90
N SER A 149 -9.00 16.40 7.25
CA SER A 149 -7.65 16.66 6.69
C SER A 149 -6.69 15.47 6.81
N GLU A 150 -6.70 14.75 7.93
CA GLU A 150 -5.81 13.59 8.15
C GLU A 150 -6.08 12.47 7.15
N THR A 151 -7.36 12.16 6.91
CA THR A 151 -7.79 11.18 5.90
C THR A 151 -7.44 11.65 4.49
N VAL A 152 -7.66 12.95 4.19
CA VAL A 152 -7.31 13.53 2.89
C VAL A 152 -5.82 13.40 2.62
N ILE A 153 -4.97 13.69 3.61
CA ILE A 153 -3.51 13.53 3.52
C ILE A 153 -3.15 12.07 3.21
N ALA A 154 -3.73 11.10 3.92
CA ALA A 154 -3.47 9.68 3.69
C ALA A 154 -3.90 9.24 2.28
N CYS A 155 -5.09 9.64 1.81
CA CYS A 155 -5.57 9.31 0.47
C CYS A 155 -4.72 9.97 -0.63
N ARG A 156 -4.27 11.23 -0.43
CA ARG A 156 -3.37 11.91 -1.36
C ARG A 156 -2.02 11.19 -1.47
N LEU A 157 -1.46 10.73 -0.35
CA LEU A 157 -0.25 9.91 -0.36
C LEU A 157 -0.43 8.62 -1.15
N VAL A 158 -1.56 7.93 -0.99
CA VAL A 158 -1.87 6.71 -1.77
C VAL A 158 -1.85 7.03 -3.27
N LEU A 159 -2.51 8.11 -3.70
CA LEU A 159 -2.52 8.53 -5.11
C LEU A 159 -1.10 8.87 -5.60
N ARG A 160 -0.34 9.66 -4.83
CA ARG A 160 1.00 10.12 -5.19
C ARG A 160 1.98 8.95 -5.31
N CYS A 161 2.02 8.07 -4.32
CA CYS A 161 2.87 6.89 -4.31
C CYS A 161 2.53 5.93 -5.45
N ARG A 162 1.24 5.78 -5.78
CA ARG A 162 0.82 4.93 -6.90
C ARG A 162 1.24 5.50 -8.25
N GLY A 163 1.11 6.83 -8.45
CA GLY A 163 1.49 7.50 -9.69
C GLY A 163 0.72 7.01 -10.93
N TYR A 164 -0.44 6.39 -10.72
CA TYR A 164 -1.27 5.87 -11.79
C TYR A 164 -2.07 7.00 -12.45
N MET A 165 -2.08 7.02 -13.78
CA MET A 165 -2.83 8.00 -14.57
C MET A 165 -4.22 7.46 -14.86
N TYR A 166 -5.22 7.96 -14.15
CA TYR A 166 -6.61 7.54 -14.31
C TYR A 166 -7.24 8.12 -15.57
N THR A 167 -8.03 7.31 -16.25
CA THR A 167 -8.97 7.76 -17.28
C THR A 167 -10.12 8.56 -16.65
N GLU A 168 -10.81 9.38 -17.45
CA GLU A 168 -11.98 10.15 -16.95
C GLU A 168 -13.06 9.25 -16.34
N LYS A 169 -13.28 8.06 -16.89
CA LYS A 169 -14.23 7.07 -16.35
C LYS A 169 -13.83 6.59 -14.95
N GLU A 170 -12.55 6.33 -14.73
CA GLU A 170 -12.03 5.91 -13.43
C GLU A 170 -12.06 7.05 -12.41
N LYS A 171 -11.77 8.28 -12.84
CA LYS A 171 -11.91 9.47 -11.98
C LYS A 171 -13.35 9.67 -11.53
N ASP A 172 -14.31 9.58 -12.46
CA ASP A 172 -15.75 9.67 -12.17
C ASP A 172 -16.21 8.56 -11.24
N PHE A 173 -15.69 7.34 -11.45
CA PHE A 173 -15.94 6.22 -10.56
C PHE A 173 -15.39 6.47 -9.15
N LEU A 174 -14.12 6.88 -9.03
CA LEU A 174 -13.48 7.17 -7.75
C LEU A 174 -14.18 8.32 -7.02
N CYS A 175 -14.62 9.37 -7.71
CA CYS A 175 -15.39 10.45 -7.09
C CYS A 175 -16.70 9.92 -6.46
N ARG A 176 -17.44 9.08 -7.19
CA ARG A 176 -18.65 8.43 -6.68
C ARG A 176 -18.36 7.50 -5.51
N PHE A 177 -17.26 6.74 -5.58
CA PHE A 177 -16.79 5.89 -4.50
C PHE A 177 -16.49 6.71 -3.23
N ILE A 178 -15.69 7.78 -3.34
CA ILE A 178 -15.36 8.69 -2.24
C ILE A 178 -16.64 9.25 -1.63
N GLU A 179 -17.55 9.75 -2.46
CA GLU A 179 -18.83 10.33 -2.02
C GLU A 179 -19.69 9.34 -1.22
N LYS A 180 -19.81 8.09 -1.69
CA LYS A 180 -20.64 7.06 -1.05
C LYS A 180 -19.98 6.43 0.18
N SER A 181 -18.66 6.55 0.32
CA SER A 181 -17.91 5.96 1.43
C SER A 181 -17.96 6.77 2.73
N ARG A 182 -18.75 7.85 2.79
CA ARG A 182 -18.88 8.70 3.99
C ARG A 182 -19.36 7.95 5.25
N ALA A 183 -20.11 6.86 5.09
CA ALA A 183 -20.52 6.02 6.23
C ALA A 183 -19.36 5.16 6.78
N HIS A 184 -18.25 5.07 6.05
CA HIS A 184 -17.12 4.18 6.32
C HIS A 184 -15.82 4.96 6.62
N VAL A 185 -15.91 6.15 7.22
CA VAL A 185 -14.75 7.03 7.50
C VAL A 185 -13.62 6.30 8.23
N ASN A 186 -13.93 5.40 9.15
CA ASN A 186 -12.90 4.66 9.91
C ASN A 186 -12.14 3.62 9.07
N GLN A 187 -12.66 3.23 7.90
CA GLN A 187 -12.06 2.20 7.02
C GLN A 187 -11.67 2.77 5.66
N ILE A 188 -11.92 4.06 5.41
CA ILE A 188 -11.78 4.66 4.09
C ILE A 188 -10.36 4.55 3.53
N ILE A 189 -9.33 4.67 4.36
CA ILE A 189 -7.94 4.61 3.91
C ILE A 189 -7.64 3.23 3.30
N ASP A 190 -8.05 2.15 3.97
CA ASP A 190 -7.86 0.78 3.50
C ASP A 190 -8.70 0.51 2.25
N LEU A 191 -9.98 0.90 2.26
CA LEU A 191 -10.87 0.73 1.12
C LEU A 191 -10.41 1.52 -0.11
N PHE A 192 -9.93 2.75 0.09
CA PHE A 192 -9.40 3.60 -0.97
C PHE A 192 -8.08 3.06 -1.52
N THR A 193 -7.18 2.59 -0.66
CA THR A 193 -5.91 1.94 -1.05
C THR A 193 -6.18 0.69 -1.88
N LEU A 194 -7.13 -0.15 -1.45
CA LEU A 194 -7.56 -1.32 -2.21
C LEU A 194 -8.13 -0.91 -3.56
N MET A 195 -9.02 0.09 -3.59
CA MET A 195 -9.67 0.52 -4.82
C MET A 195 -8.66 1.04 -5.86
N VAL A 196 -7.75 1.92 -5.45
CA VAL A 196 -6.67 2.43 -6.30
C VAL A 196 -5.78 1.31 -6.82
N THR A 197 -5.51 0.30 -5.98
CA THR A 197 -4.72 -0.87 -6.37
C THR A 197 -5.44 -1.71 -7.42
N LEU A 198 -6.73 -1.95 -7.23
CA LEU A 198 -7.59 -2.74 -8.13
C LEU A 198 -7.72 -2.07 -9.49
N LEU A 199 -8.00 -0.77 -9.55
CA LEU A 199 -8.11 -0.04 -10.83
C LEU A 199 -6.80 -0.10 -11.62
N ALA A 200 -5.66 0.07 -10.95
CA ALA A 200 -4.35 -0.03 -11.59
C ALA A 200 -3.98 -1.45 -12.08
N GLN A 201 -4.72 -2.49 -11.68
CA GLN A 201 -4.54 -3.87 -12.14
C GLN A 201 -5.58 -4.29 -13.20
N MET A 202 -6.58 -3.45 -13.44
CA MET A 202 -7.67 -3.73 -14.37
C MET A 202 -7.16 -3.72 -15.82
N GLN A 203 -7.72 -4.59 -16.65
CA GLN A 203 -7.45 -4.61 -18.09
C GLN A 203 -8.38 -3.63 -18.82
N GLU A 204 -7.91 -3.00 -19.89
CA GLU A 204 -8.63 -1.89 -20.57
C GLU A 204 -10.02 -2.25 -21.13
N HIS A 205 -10.32 -3.53 -21.34
CA HIS A 205 -11.54 -3.99 -22.01
C HIS A 205 -12.67 -4.42 -21.05
N GLU A 206 -12.41 -4.47 -19.74
CA GLU A 206 -13.40 -4.86 -18.73
C GLU A 206 -14.07 -3.62 -18.12
N THR A 207 -15.33 -3.74 -17.70
CA THR A 207 -15.97 -2.68 -16.92
C THR A 207 -15.51 -2.75 -15.46
N ILE A 208 -15.45 -1.61 -14.77
CA ILE A 208 -15.02 -1.56 -13.36
C ILE A 208 -15.92 -2.47 -12.50
N ASP A 209 -17.22 -2.46 -12.75
CA ASP A 209 -18.19 -3.27 -11.99
C ASP A 209 -17.97 -4.77 -12.22
N ASP A 210 -17.78 -5.20 -13.46
CA ASP A 210 -17.50 -6.61 -13.80
C ASP A 210 -16.19 -7.07 -13.18
N TYR A 211 -15.16 -6.23 -13.21
CA TYR A 211 -13.85 -6.51 -12.61
C TYR A 211 -13.96 -6.70 -11.09
N LEU A 212 -14.69 -5.83 -10.39
CA LEU A 212 -14.88 -5.93 -8.94
C LEU A 212 -15.67 -7.19 -8.55
N LEU A 213 -16.72 -7.53 -9.31
CA LEU A 213 -17.47 -8.77 -9.11
C LEU A 213 -16.61 -9.99 -9.42
N GLY A 214 -15.79 -9.94 -10.47
CA GLY A 214 -14.79 -10.96 -10.81
C GLY A 214 -13.77 -11.17 -9.71
N ARG A 215 -13.24 -10.08 -9.14
CA ARG A 215 -12.32 -10.12 -8.01
C ARG A 215 -12.95 -10.76 -6.78
N ARG A 216 -14.22 -10.44 -6.49
CA ARG A 216 -14.98 -11.07 -5.40
C ARG A 216 -15.11 -12.59 -5.61
N ARG A 217 -15.51 -13.03 -6.82
CA ARG A 217 -15.59 -14.46 -7.17
C ARG A 217 -14.25 -15.16 -6.97
N HIS A 218 -13.16 -14.55 -7.42
CA HIS A 218 -11.81 -15.09 -7.30
C HIS A 218 -11.39 -15.29 -5.84
N LEU A 219 -11.64 -14.31 -4.98
CA LEU A 219 -11.33 -14.41 -3.53
C LEU A 219 -12.14 -15.52 -2.85
N ILE A 220 -13.41 -15.68 -3.21
CA ILE A 220 -14.26 -16.74 -2.67
C ILE A 220 -13.79 -18.11 -3.12
N LYS A 221 -13.39 -18.25 -4.39
CA LYS A 221 -12.81 -19.49 -4.91
C LYS A 221 -11.52 -19.83 -4.16
N LYS A 222 -10.62 -18.86 -3.98
CA LYS A 222 -9.39 -19.04 -3.20
C LYS A 222 -9.67 -19.48 -1.77
N LEU A 223 -10.68 -18.90 -1.12
CA LEU A 223 -11.07 -19.28 0.23
C LEU A 223 -11.55 -20.74 0.30
N LYS A 224 -12.32 -21.20 -0.70
CA LYS A 224 -12.70 -22.62 -0.83
C LYS A 224 -11.46 -23.51 -1.01
N GLU A 225 -10.54 -23.14 -1.90
CA GLU A 225 -9.30 -23.88 -2.14
C GLU A 225 -8.43 -23.99 -0.88
N ILE A 226 -8.33 -22.91 -0.08
CA ILE A 226 -7.63 -22.91 1.21
C ILE A 226 -8.27 -23.90 2.19
N LYS A 227 -9.60 -23.87 2.32
CA LYS A 227 -10.32 -24.78 3.23
C LYS A 227 -10.20 -26.24 2.82
N GLU A 228 -10.27 -26.53 1.52
CA GLU A 228 -10.06 -27.87 0.99
C GLU A 228 -8.63 -28.36 1.22
N PHE A 229 -7.64 -27.48 1.09
CA PHE A 229 -6.25 -27.79 1.42
C PHE A 229 -6.08 -28.11 2.91
N GLU A 230 -6.65 -27.30 3.80
CA GLU A 230 -6.59 -27.50 5.25
C GLU A 230 -7.21 -28.85 5.67
N GLN A 231 -8.39 -29.19 5.13
CA GLN A 231 -9.02 -30.49 5.37
C GLN A 231 -8.14 -31.67 4.91
N LYS A 232 -7.44 -31.52 3.78
CA LYS A 232 -6.51 -32.55 3.29
C LYS A 232 -5.25 -32.64 4.13
N ARG A 233 -4.75 -31.52 4.66
CA ARG A 233 -3.60 -31.49 5.56
C ARG A 233 -3.89 -32.19 6.89
N GLU A 234 -5.14 -32.16 7.36
CA GLU A 234 -5.57 -32.93 8.54
C GLU A 234 -5.55 -34.45 8.29
N GLN A 235 -5.78 -34.87 7.04
CA GLN A 235 -5.87 -36.29 6.65
C GLN A 235 -4.54 -36.87 6.15
N TYR A 236 -3.69 -36.05 5.54
CA TYR A 236 -2.47 -36.47 4.87
C TYR A 236 -1.26 -35.65 5.31
N SER A 237 -0.07 -36.28 5.36
CA SER A 237 1.16 -35.55 5.63
C SER A 237 1.49 -34.57 4.50
N MET A 238 2.20 -33.49 4.84
CA MET A 238 2.66 -32.52 3.84
C MET A 238 3.53 -33.16 2.76
N GLU A 239 4.35 -34.13 3.11
CA GLU A 239 5.16 -34.90 2.15
C GLU A 239 4.29 -35.60 1.10
N TYR A 240 3.18 -36.22 1.54
CA TYR A 240 2.23 -36.89 0.64
C TYR A 240 1.54 -35.90 -0.30
N LEU A 241 1.09 -34.75 0.23
CA LEU A 241 0.46 -33.70 -0.58
C LEU A 241 1.43 -33.12 -1.61
N MET A 242 2.70 -32.92 -1.23
CA MET A 242 3.75 -32.46 -2.13
C MET A 242 4.08 -33.51 -3.21
N MET A 243 4.15 -34.80 -2.85
CA MET A 243 4.32 -35.89 -3.83
C MET A 243 3.21 -35.91 -4.88
N GLN A 244 1.97 -35.62 -4.47
CA GLN A 244 0.82 -35.49 -5.38
C GLN A 244 0.76 -34.16 -6.14
N ARG A 245 1.72 -33.26 -5.91
CA ARG A 245 1.73 -31.89 -6.46
C ARG A 245 0.44 -31.14 -6.15
N TYR A 246 -0.14 -31.39 -4.97
CA TYR A 246 -1.32 -30.69 -4.53
C TYR A 246 -0.99 -29.21 -4.33
N PRO A 247 -1.79 -28.26 -4.86
CA PRO A 247 -1.47 -26.85 -4.77
C PRO A 247 -1.48 -26.38 -3.32
N ILE A 248 -0.39 -25.78 -2.87
CA ILE A 248 -0.27 -25.18 -1.54
C ILE A 248 -0.70 -23.71 -1.66
N PRO A 249 -1.73 -23.27 -0.92
CA PRO A 249 -2.08 -21.86 -0.88
C PRO A 249 -0.93 -21.02 -0.33
N HIS A 250 -0.61 -19.92 -1.01
CA HIS A 250 0.47 -19.01 -0.60
C HIS A 250 -0.02 -17.86 0.28
N GLU A 251 -1.34 -17.61 0.30
CA GLU A 251 -1.98 -16.59 1.14
C GLU A 251 -2.67 -17.27 2.33
N SER A 252 -2.67 -16.61 3.48
CA SER A 252 -3.40 -17.13 4.65
C SER A 252 -4.91 -16.96 4.50
N GLU A 253 -5.68 -17.81 5.16
CA GLU A 253 -7.15 -17.71 5.18
C GLU A 253 -7.60 -16.32 5.66
N GLU A 254 -6.97 -15.83 6.73
CA GLU A 254 -7.26 -14.52 7.34
C GLU A 254 -7.06 -13.37 6.35
N GLN A 255 -5.99 -13.39 5.56
CA GLN A 255 -5.72 -12.37 4.55
C GLN A 255 -6.78 -12.37 3.44
N VAL A 256 -7.18 -13.56 2.98
CA VAL A 256 -8.21 -13.70 1.93
C VAL A 256 -9.57 -13.25 2.46
N ILE A 257 -9.92 -13.58 3.70
CA ILE A 257 -11.16 -13.11 4.36
C ILE A 257 -11.15 -11.59 4.50
N ALA A 258 -10.06 -10.99 4.96
CA ALA A 258 -9.95 -9.53 5.10
C ALA A 258 -10.12 -8.82 3.76
N GLN A 259 -9.45 -9.29 2.70
CA GLN A 259 -9.63 -8.76 1.35
C GLN A 259 -11.06 -8.94 0.84
N LEU A 260 -11.67 -10.11 1.07
CA LEU A 260 -13.04 -10.39 0.66
C LEU A 260 -14.03 -9.46 1.35
N HIS A 261 -13.86 -9.21 2.65
CA HIS A 261 -14.69 -8.28 3.41
C HIS A 261 -14.61 -6.86 2.82
N MET A 262 -13.41 -6.38 2.49
CA MET A 262 -13.23 -5.06 1.87
C MET A 262 -13.89 -4.98 0.48
N VAL A 263 -13.66 -5.97 -0.40
CA VAL A 263 -14.29 -6.00 -1.73
C VAL A 263 -15.82 -6.09 -1.63
N THR A 264 -16.34 -6.87 -0.67
CA THR A 264 -17.78 -6.99 -0.44
C THR A 264 -18.36 -5.67 0.07
N THR A 265 -17.68 -5.00 1.00
CA THR A 265 -18.07 -3.66 1.47
C THR A 265 -18.13 -2.65 0.32
N ILE A 266 -17.11 -2.65 -0.54
CA ILE A 266 -17.07 -1.82 -1.74
C ILE A 266 -18.25 -2.11 -2.67
N THR A 267 -18.45 -3.38 -3.03
CA THR A 267 -19.42 -3.79 -4.05
C THR A 267 -20.87 -3.63 -3.57
N ASP A 268 -21.17 -4.10 -2.36
CA ASP A 268 -22.55 -4.18 -1.86
C ASP A 268 -22.97 -2.93 -1.10
N LEU A 269 -22.13 -2.43 -0.19
CA LEU A 269 -22.52 -1.33 0.70
C LEU A 269 -22.26 0.05 0.08
N ILE A 270 -21.11 0.21 -0.58
CA ILE A 270 -20.73 1.51 -1.15
C ILE A 270 -21.31 1.67 -2.54
N LEU A 271 -21.08 0.72 -3.45
CA LEU A 271 -21.49 0.86 -4.84
C LEU A 271 -22.96 0.46 -5.05
N GLY A 272 -23.46 -0.49 -4.26
CA GLY A 272 -24.81 -1.04 -4.40
C GLY A 272 -24.97 -1.91 -5.64
N LEU A 273 -23.92 -2.63 -6.02
CA LEU A 273 -23.94 -3.53 -7.17
C LEU A 273 -24.91 -4.69 -6.91
N PRO A 274 -25.64 -5.16 -7.93
CA PRO A 274 -26.52 -6.30 -7.75
C PRO A 274 -25.72 -7.54 -7.33
N PRO A 275 -26.32 -8.44 -6.54
CA PRO A 275 -25.71 -9.73 -6.24
C PRO A 275 -25.47 -10.47 -7.55
N ASP A 276 -24.29 -11.06 -7.65
CA ASP A 276 -23.86 -11.74 -8.86
C ASP A 276 -24.77 -12.95 -9.16
N PRO A 277 -25.39 -13.02 -10.35
CA PRO A 277 -26.31 -14.13 -10.68
C PRO A 277 -25.60 -15.49 -10.72
N SER A 278 -24.30 -15.54 -11.04
CA SER A 278 -23.52 -16.78 -11.00
C SER A 278 -23.36 -17.34 -9.57
N PHE A 279 -23.46 -16.46 -8.57
CA PHE A 279 -23.43 -16.82 -7.15
C PHE A 279 -24.67 -17.61 -6.73
N GLN A 280 -25.84 -17.30 -7.29
CA GLN A 280 -27.07 -18.07 -7.04
C GLN A 280 -27.01 -19.48 -7.65
N ALA A 281 -26.24 -19.66 -8.73
CA ALA A 281 -26.05 -20.96 -9.36
C ALA A 281 -25.08 -21.85 -8.56
N GLU A 282 -24.01 -21.28 -8.00
CA GLU A 282 -23.07 -22.03 -7.15
C GLU A 282 -23.64 -22.38 -5.76
N LEU A 283 -24.43 -21.49 -5.14
CA LEU A 283 -25.14 -21.78 -3.88
C LEU A 283 -26.21 -22.89 -4.03
N ARG A 284 -26.75 -23.10 -5.22
CA ARG A 284 -27.69 -24.21 -5.50
C ARG A 284 -27.03 -25.58 -5.58
N ASN A 285 -25.69 -25.64 -5.61
CA ASN A 285 -24.90 -26.87 -5.62
C ASN A 285 -24.29 -27.18 -4.25
N LEU A 286 -24.94 -26.76 -3.17
CA LEU A 286 -24.69 -27.29 -1.85
C LEU A 286 -25.46 -28.61 -1.72
N GLY A 287 -24.75 -29.73 -1.82
CA GLY A 287 -25.28 -31.08 -1.83
C GLY A 287 -26.33 -31.35 -0.74
N THR A 288 -27.11 -32.42 -0.95
CA THR A 288 -28.20 -32.92 -0.11
C THR A 288 -28.11 -32.53 1.37
N TYR A 289 -28.87 -31.51 1.76
CA TYR A 289 -28.96 -31.03 3.14
C TYR A 289 -29.82 -31.96 4.02
N GLY A 290 -29.26 -32.32 5.19
CA GLY A 290 -30.02 -32.87 6.30
C GLY A 290 -30.86 -31.79 6.96
N ARG A 291 -32.18 -31.82 6.75
CA ARG A 291 -33.15 -30.88 7.32
C ARG A 291 -33.08 -30.89 8.87
N ARG A 292 -32.39 -29.93 9.49
CA ARG A 292 -32.90 -29.07 10.60
C ARG A 292 -31.84 -28.29 11.39
N THR A 293 -30.56 -28.63 11.34
CA THR A 293 -29.49 -27.93 12.11
C THR A 293 -28.83 -26.78 11.37
N ASP A 294 -28.84 -26.79 10.03
CA ASP A 294 -27.94 -25.91 9.26
C ASP A 294 -28.59 -24.57 8.87
N ILE A 295 -29.90 -24.42 9.03
CA ILE A 295 -30.58 -23.13 8.78
C ILE A 295 -30.19 -22.11 9.86
N SER A 296 -29.96 -22.56 11.10
CA SER A 296 -29.49 -21.70 12.20
C SER A 296 -28.07 -21.18 11.95
N ASP A 297 -27.19 -21.99 11.36
CA ASP A 297 -25.80 -21.59 11.13
C ASP A 297 -25.66 -20.65 9.93
N ILE A 298 -26.50 -20.82 8.90
CA ILE A 298 -26.57 -19.90 7.76
C ILE A 298 -27.16 -18.55 8.16
N ILE A 299 -28.21 -18.54 9.01
CA ILE A 299 -28.79 -17.28 9.51
C ILE A 299 -27.79 -16.54 10.40
N ARG A 300 -27.00 -17.26 11.21
CA ARG A 300 -25.98 -16.68 12.09
C ARG A 300 -24.74 -16.16 11.36
N MET A 301 -24.45 -16.65 10.15
CA MET A 301 -23.37 -16.13 9.30
C MET A 301 -23.77 -14.89 8.48
N LEU A 302 -25.07 -14.60 8.35
CA LEU A 302 -25.60 -13.52 7.51
C LEU A 302 -26.19 -12.34 8.31
N SER A 303 -26.18 -12.42 9.64
CA SER A 303 -26.58 -11.37 10.59
C SER A 303 -25.35 -10.78 11.27
#